data_AF-A0A836KV92-F1
#
_entry.id   AF-A0A836KV92-F1
#
_cell.length_a   1.000
_cell.length_b   1.000
_cell.length_c   1.000
_cell.angle_alpha   90.00
_cell.angle_beta   90.00
_cell.angle_gamma   90.00
#
_symmetry.space_group_name_H-M   'P 1'
#
loop_
_entity.id
_entity.type
_entity.pdbx_description
1 polymer ?
#
loop_
_entity_poly.entity_id
_entity_poly.type
_entity_poly.pdbx_seq_one_letter_code
_entity_poly.pdbx_strand_id
1 'polypeptide(L)'
;MPLPRDAVAAAATTPMVAARARKDPLRRIGNGNAVASGIDMTRVGVLSDRELAFFRRLAYAGSQAAEQQQRDARKQEENRRRELSKARTAGWTDTIEARHDRFLQARQEVKDAAEARQKVLDELYAEQLREEHKAAIARQELEKLKEDPRGRHLRSMTMLHEALKAREAQVAYKQALMKKEEEQNASTQREYQLQMWGAQVEEMQKKLAARQRNVEEKNANLEMVLYQIERRRQERAAELQDRQHVDREAAEEREEQQEEKAQRRARELENGAYNRASSRAALTKLQKLQTRVLQSAKDEADLRAEEERVDGIKQWVVERQKQKQAAFEERKQLGLKRYSDGAKPESLPTYRTQNVFEQKGQSFLQRLYDEDAKRQEKQRDFQLEMEQQRLEMEEQKAAEARGEVVDGGEGTNASSSRRHGACMTVAGFLNKEEERAYAEEMRRYPEQLKAKEVEVAAARRAEALRVERIQKLQAADKRENALRAAEARREESRQQQAQQEADDAQYQAYIRSMVPADMGPVLYRKATQMH
;
A
#
# COMPACT_ATOMS: atom_id res chain seq x y z
N MET A 1 -29.87 -32.32 42.39
CA MET A 1 -29.52 -33.49 43.21
C MET A 1 -30.71 -34.43 43.31
N PRO A 2 -30.77 -35.54 42.56
CA PRO A 2 -31.71 -36.63 42.82
C PRO A 2 -31.16 -37.55 43.93
N LEU A 3 -32.04 -38.16 44.74
CA LEU A 3 -31.71 -39.27 45.64
C LEU A 3 -32.50 -40.52 45.21
N PRO A 4 -31.91 -41.73 45.30
CA PRO A 4 -32.53 -42.96 44.79
C PRO A 4 -33.52 -43.57 45.79
N ARG A 5 -34.32 -44.52 45.28
CA ARG A 5 -35.08 -45.48 46.09
C ARG A 5 -34.19 -46.67 46.46
N ASP A 6 -34.43 -47.28 47.63
CA ASP A 6 -34.83 -48.69 47.79
C ASP A 6 -34.54 -49.22 49.20
N ALA A 7 -35.53 -49.88 49.81
CA ALA A 7 -35.37 -50.75 50.98
C ALA A 7 -36.59 -51.68 51.09
N VAL A 8 -36.37 -53.00 51.20
CA VAL A 8 -37.41 -54.02 51.30
C VAL A 8 -37.47 -54.57 52.72
N ALA A 9 -38.68 -54.75 53.27
CA ALA A 9 -38.89 -55.31 54.60
C ALA A 9 -38.96 -56.84 54.59
N ALA A 10 -38.33 -57.49 55.58
CA ALA A 10 -38.37 -58.94 55.78
C ALA A 10 -39.51 -59.35 56.74
N ALA A 11 -40.09 -60.54 56.52
CA ALA A 11 -41.16 -61.08 57.34
C ALA A 11 -40.66 -61.96 58.50
N ALA A 12 -41.48 -62.11 59.55
CA ALA A 12 -41.23 -62.99 60.68
C ALA A 12 -42.48 -63.85 60.98
N THR A 13 -42.26 -65.09 61.42
CA THR A 13 -43.32 -66.12 61.55
C THR A 13 -43.25 -66.80 62.91
N THR A 14 -44.39 -67.03 63.57
CA THR A 14 -44.47 -67.68 64.89
C THR A 14 -45.48 -68.84 64.91
N PRO A 15 -45.16 -70.00 65.54
CA PRO A 15 -46.00 -71.20 65.53
C PRO A 15 -47.05 -71.24 66.66
N MET A 16 -48.04 -72.12 66.50
CA MET A 16 -49.13 -72.35 67.47
C MET A 16 -48.82 -73.46 68.48
N VAL A 17 -49.48 -73.44 69.64
CA VAL A 17 -49.44 -74.49 70.67
C VAL A 17 -50.85 -75.00 70.97
N ALA A 18 -51.05 -76.32 70.99
CA ALA A 18 -52.32 -76.95 71.36
C ALA A 18 -52.40 -77.21 72.88
N ALA A 19 -53.53 -76.91 73.51
CA ALA A 19 -53.71 -77.00 74.96
C ALA A 19 -54.73 -78.07 75.38
N ARG A 20 -54.39 -78.90 76.37
CA ARG A 20 -55.37 -79.72 77.10
C ARG A 20 -56.37 -78.80 77.82
N ALA A 21 -57.65 -79.17 77.80
CA ALA A 21 -58.72 -78.39 78.44
C ALA A 21 -58.45 -78.22 79.96
N ARG A 22 -58.29 -76.97 80.40
CA ARG A 22 -58.20 -76.58 81.81
C ARG A 22 -59.55 -76.05 82.28
N LYS A 23 -59.90 -76.28 83.54
CA LYS A 23 -61.13 -75.74 84.14
C LYS A 23 -61.00 -74.22 84.32
N ASP A 24 -61.81 -73.46 83.58
CA ASP A 24 -61.91 -72.01 83.69
C ASP A 24 -62.71 -71.63 84.97
N PRO A 25 -62.11 -70.96 85.98
CA PRO A 25 -62.80 -70.65 87.23
C PRO A 25 -63.96 -69.65 87.07
N LEU A 26 -63.99 -68.86 85.99
CA LEU A 26 -65.06 -67.88 85.74
C LEU A 26 -66.32 -68.53 85.16
N ARG A 27 -66.20 -69.69 84.50
CA ARG A 27 -67.33 -70.45 83.92
C ARG A 27 -67.84 -71.52 84.88
N ARG A 28 -68.78 -71.15 85.78
CA ARG A 28 -69.38 -72.09 86.75
C ARG A 28 -70.06 -73.33 86.14
N ILE A 29 -70.58 -73.25 84.91
CA ILE A 29 -71.27 -74.37 84.22
C ILE A 29 -70.85 -74.40 82.74
N GLY A 30 -70.67 -75.59 82.16
CA GLY A 30 -70.46 -75.81 80.72
C GLY A 30 -69.50 -76.97 80.40
N ASN A 31 -69.68 -77.60 79.24
CA ASN A 31 -69.07 -78.91 78.90
C ASN A 31 -67.55 -78.95 79.03
N GLY A 32 -66.83 -77.91 78.56
CA GLY A 32 -65.37 -77.85 78.69
C GLY A 32 -64.89 -77.95 80.15
N ASN A 33 -65.66 -77.38 81.09
CA ASN A 33 -65.37 -77.46 82.53
C ASN A 33 -65.91 -78.74 83.19
N ALA A 34 -67.01 -79.31 82.68
CA ALA A 34 -67.50 -80.62 83.12
C ALA A 34 -66.49 -81.72 82.79
N VAL A 35 -66.04 -81.78 81.53
CA VAL A 35 -64.97 -82.67 81.06
C VAL A 35 -63.68 -82.44 81.84
N ALA A 36 -63.26 -81.18 82.02
CA ALA A 36 -62.08 -80.83 82.82
C ALA A 36 -62.25 -80.98 84.35
N SER A 37 -63.37 -81.53 84.84
CA SER A 37 -63.51 -81.93 86.26
C SER A 37 -64.25 -83.25 86.50
N GLY A 38 -64.36 -84.11 85.49
CA GLY A 38 -64.84 -85.49 85.66
C GLY A 38 -66.30 -85.62 86.10
N ILE A 39 -67.13 -84.59 85.88
CA ILE A 39 -68.56 -84.65 86.20
C ILE A 39 -69.29 -85.35 85.05
N ASP A 40 -70.13 -86.34 85.36
CA ASP A 40 -70.98 -87.04 84.40
C ASP A 40 -71.74 -86.06 83.50
N MET A 41 -71.45 -86.13 82.20
CA MET A 41 -72.06 -85.25 81.18
C MET A 41 -73.58 -85.42 81.11
N THR A 42 -74.12 -86.56 81.53
CA THR A 42 -75.56 -86.83 81.66
C THR A 42 -76.26 -85.91 82.68
N ARG A 43 -75.52 -85.31 83.63
CA ARG A 43 -76.02 -84.34 84.60
C ARG A 43 -75.81 -82.87 84.17
N VAL A 44 -75.08 -82.62 83.09
CA VAL A 44 -74.73 -81.28 82.61
C VAL A 44 -75.42 -81.00 81.27
N GLY A 45 -76.72 -80.66 81.35
CA GLY A 45 -77.49 -80.25 80.19
C GLY A 45 -76.96 -78.96 79.57
N VAL A 46 -76.68 -78.97 78.27
CA VAL A 46 -76.45 -77.76 77.50
C VAL A 46 -77.80 -77.12 77.22
N LEU A 47 -78.14 -76.06 77.96
CA LEU A 47 -79.25 -75.20 77.57
C LEU A 47 -78.88 -74.46 76.28
N SER A 48 -79.52 -74.81 75.17
CA SER A 48 -79.44 -74.03 73.93
C SER A 48 -79.96 -72.61 74.15
N ASP A 49 -79.61 -71.64 73.30
CA ASP A 49 -80.14 -70.28 73.43
C ASP A 49 -81.69 -70.23 73.36
N ARG A 50 -82.35 -71.22 72.75
CA ARG A 50 -83.81 -71.37 72.77
C ARG A 50 -84.33 -71.80 74.14
N GLU A 51 -83.71 -72.80 74.77
CA GLU A 51 -84.08 -73.25 76.11
C GLU A 51 -83.69 -72.22 77.16
N LEU A 52 -82.53 -71.58 77.02
CA LEU A 52 -82.11 -70.46 77.86
C LEU A 52 -83.07 -69.27 77.74
N ALA A 53 -83.55 -68.97 76.53
CA ALA A 53 -84.62 -67.98 76.32
C ALA A 53 -85.98 -68.45 76.88
N PHE A 54 -86.30 -69.75 76.87
CA PHE A 54 -87.51 -70.30 77.48
C PHE A 54 -87.48 -70.23 79.01
N PHE A 55 -86.39 -70.67 79.65
CA PHE A 55 -86.18 -70.53 81.09
C PHE A 55 -86.11 -69.06 81.53
N ARG A 56 -85.58 -68.16 80.69
CA ARG A 56 -85.66 -66.71 80.93
C ARG A 56 -87.08 -66.17 80.77
N ARG A 57 -87.83 -66.59 79.75
CA ARG A 57 -89.26 -66.24 79.59
C ARG A 57 -90.11 -66.73 80.76
N LEU A 58 -89.75 -67.85 81.39
CA LEU A 58 -90.39 -68.31 82.63
C LEU A 58 -89.94 -67.46 83.84
N ALA A 59 -88.63 -67.28 84.05
CA ALA A 59 -88.09 -66.53 85.18
C ALA A 59 -88.47 -65.03 85.17
N TYR A 60 -88.72 -64.47 83.98
CA TYR A 60 -89.17 -63.09 83.77
C TYR A 60 -90.60 -63.00 83.21
N ALA A 61 -91.42 -64.05 83.38
CA ALA A 61 -92.78 -64.13 82.80
C ALA A 61 -93.70 -62.95 83.17
N GLY A 62 -93.45 -62.29 84.30
CA GLY A 62 -94.17 -61.10 84.77
C GLY A 62 -93.41 -59.77 84.61
N SER A 63 -92.23 -59.72 83.98
CA SER A 63 -91.41 -58.49 83.91
C SER A 63 -90.75 -58.27 82.54
N GLN A 64 -91.49 -57.61 81.64
CA GLN A 64 -90.94 -57.13 80.36
C GLN A 64 -89.79 -56.14 80.54
N ALA A 65 -89.82 -55.36 81.63
CA ALA A 65 -88.76 -54.39 81.96
C ALA A 65 -87.39 -55.05 82.16
N ALA A 66 -87.34 -56.22 82.81
CA ALA A 66 -86.09 -56.96 83.00
C ALA A 66 -85.50 -57.49 81.68
N GLU A 67 -86.33 -57.86 80.71
CA GLU A 67 -85.85 -58.27 79.39
C GLU A 67 -85.34 -57.08 78.56
N GLN A 68 -86.06 -55.94 78.61
CA GLN A 68 -85.66 -54.71 77.92
C GLN A 68 -84.31 -54.19 78.43
N GLN A 69 -84.13 -54.09 79.76
CA GLN A 69 -82.86 -53.67 80.38
C GLN A 69 -81.66 -54.51 79.91
N GLN A 70 -81.80 -55.83 79.77
CA GLN A 70 -80.73 -56.70 79.26
C GLN A 70 -80.45 -56.50 77.76
N ARG A 71 -81.48 -56.22 76.95
CA ARG A 71 -81.31 -55.90 75.53
C ARG A 71 -80.59 -54.57 75.34
N ASP A 72 -80.93 -53.56 76.14
CA ASP A 72 -80.35 -52.23 76.02
C ASP A 72 -78.94 -52.13 76.62
N ALA A 73 -78.64 -52.86 77.70
CA ALA A 73 -77.26 -53.03 78.18
C ALA A 73 -76.35 -53.65 77.10
N ARG A 74 -76.83 -54.65 76.37
CA ARG A 74 -76.09 -55.23 75.22
C ARG A 74 -75.85 -54.22 74.10
N LYS A 75 -76.87 -53.45 73.71
CA LYS A 75 -76.71 -52.36 72.72
C LYS A 75 -75.69 -51.32 73.17
N GLN A 76 -75.68 -50.94 74.45
CA GLN A 76 -74.71 -49.99 75.00
C GLN A 76 -73.28 -50.55 74.97
N GLU A 77 -73.07 -51.82 75.31
CA GLU A 77 -71.77 -52.47 75.15
C GLU A 77 -71.33 -52.55 73.68
N GLU A 78 -72.21 -52.92 72.76
CA GLU A 78 -71.90 -52.96 71.33
C GLU A 78 -71.56 -51.57 70.78
N ASN A 79 -72.32 -50.54 71.14
CA ASN A 79 -72.05 -49.16 70.72
C ASN A 79 -70.69 -48.68 71.24
N ARG A 80 -70.39 -48.88 72.54
CA ARG A 80 -69.06 -48.58 73.11
C ARG A 80 -67.93 -49.31 72.39
N ARG A 81 -68.12 -50.59 72.02
CA ARG A 81 -67.13 -51.35 71.23
C ARG A 81 -66.96 -50.79 69.82
N ARG A 82 -68.06 -50.38 69.15
CA ARG A 82 -68.04 -49.73 67.82
C ARG A 82 -67.37 -48.36 67.87
N GLU A 83 -67.64 -47.56 68.90
CA GLU A 83 -67.02 -46.24 69.14
C GLU A 83 -65.51 -46.37 69.40
N LEU A 84 -65.10 -47.28 70.30
CA LEU A 84 -63.68 -47.58 70.53
C LEU A 84 -62.99 -48.14 69.29
N SER A 85 -63.70 -48.91 68.46
CA SER A 85 -63.17 -49.35 67.16
C SER A 85 -62.95 -48.17 66.21
N LYS A 86 -63.96 -47.29 66.05
CA LYS A 86 -63.86 -46.08 65.21
C LYS A 86 -62.73 -45.15 65.66
N ALA A 87 -62.61 -44.91 66.97
CA ALA A 87 -61.56 -44.06 67.53
C ALA A 87 -60.15 -44.63 67.28
N ARG A 88 -60.00 -45.97 67.27
CA ARG A 88 -58.74 -46.63 66.90
C ARG A 88 -58.44 -46.51 65.41
N THR A 89 -59.44 -46.74 64.54
CA THR A 89 -59.25 -46.66 63.08
C THR A 89 -59.09 -45.23 62.56
N ALA A 90 -59.58 -44.21 63.27
CA ALA A 90 -59.39 -42.81 62.90
C ALA A 90 -57.92 -42.37 62.87
N GLY A 91 -57.05 -43.03 63.65
CA GLY A 91 -55.60 -42.81 63.62
C GLY A 91 -54.85 -43.65 62.57
N TRP A 92 -55.54 -44.49 61.79
CA TRP A 92 -54.90 -45.39 60.83
C TRP A 92 -54.68 -44.70 59.49
N THR A 93 -53.41 -44.38 59.20
CA THR A 93 -52.96 -43.68 58.00
C THR A 93 -53.07 -44.47 56.69
N ASP A 94 -53.51 -45.72 56.77
CA ASP A 94 -53.57 -46.68 55.64
C ASP A 94 -54.99 -47.19 55.33
N THR A 95 -56.04 -46.57 55.91
CA THR A 95 -57.42 -46.84 55.48
C THR A 95 -57.66 -46.33 54.05
N ILE A 96 -58.68 -46.87 53.38
CA ILE A 96 -59.08 -46.40 52.03
C ILE A 96 -59.46 -44.91 52.08
N GLU A 97 -60.12 -44.48 53.16
CA GLU A 97 -60.50 -43.09 53.45
C GLU A 97 -59.24 -42.21 53.59
N ALA A 98 -58.31 -42.55 54.48
CA ALA A 98 -57.07 -41.78 54.68
C ALA A 98 -56.18 -41.72 53.42
N ARG A 99 -56.17 -42.79 52.61
CA ARG A 99 -55.49 -42.80 51.30
C ARG A 99 -56.19 -41.89 50.28
N HIS A 100 -57.52 -41.82 50.29
CA HIS A 100 -58.30 -40.92 49.44
C HIS A 100 -58.09 -39.45 49.83
N ASP A 101 -58.18 -39.12 51.11
CA ASP A 101 -57.97 -37.77 51.62
C ASP A 101 -56.55 -37.26 51.31
N ARG A 102 -55.53 -38.11 51.50
CA ARG A 102 -54.14 -37.80 51.11
C ARG A 102 -53.98 -37.56 49.61
N PHE A 103 -54.71 -38.30 48.77
CA PHE A 103 -54.70 -38.07 47.32
C PHE A 103 -55.39 -36.75 46.95
N LEU A 104 -56.48 -36.39 47.63
CA LEU A 104 -57.12 -35.09 47.45
C LEU A 104 -56.23 -33.93 47.92
N GLN A 105 -55.60 -34.05 49.08
CA GLN A 105 -54.63 -33.10 49.62
C GLN A 105 -53.45 -32.89 48.68
N ALA A 106 -52.77 -33.97 48.25
CA ALA A 106 -51.66 -33.86 47.30
C ALA A 106 -52.11 -33.27 45.94
N ARG A 107 -53.36 -33.51 45.51
CA ARG A 107 -53.93 -32.89 44.30
C ARG A 107 -54.29 -31.42 44.49
N GLN A 108 -54.58 -30.97 45.71
CA GLN A 108 -54.73 -29.56 46.06
C GLN A 108 -53.34 -28.90 46.11
N GLU A 109 -52.39 -29.44 46.86
CA GLU A 109 -51.00 -28.95 46.94
C GLU A 109 -50.36 -28.77 45.55
N VAL A 110 -50.56 -29.70 44.62
CA VAL A 110 -50.06 -29.60 43.24
C VAL A 110 -50.75 -28.49 42.43
N LYS A 111 -52.05 -28.22 42.67
CA LYS A 111 -52.75 -27.06 42.08
C LYS A 111 -52.25 -25.76 42.68
N ASP A 112 -52.19 -25.68 44.01
CA ASP A 112 -51.81 -24.47 44.73
C ASP A 112 -50.36 -24.08 44.39
N ALA A 113 -49.46 -25.07 44.25
CA ALA A 113 -48.10 -24.87 43.76
C ALA A 113 -48.02 -24.50 42.27
N ALA A 114 -48.96 -24.94 41.43
CA ALA A 114 -49.05 -24.53 40.03
C ALA A 114 -49.57 -23.08 39.92
N GLU A 115 -50.60 -22.71 40.67
CA GLU A 115 -51.11 -21.34 40.76
C GLU A 115 -50.07 -20.38 41.36
N ALA A 116 -49.30 -20.80 42.36
CA ALA A 116 -48.21 -20.00 42.92
C ALA A 116 -47.11 -19.74 41.88
N ARG A 117 -46.73 -20.75 41.08
CA ARG A 117 -45.80 -20.57 39.96
C ARG A 117 -46.37 -19.67 38.87
N GLN A 118 -47.66 -19.79 38.56
CA GLN A 118 -48.31 -18.90 37.60
C GLN A 118 -48.31 -17.44 38.10
N LYS A 119 -48.69 -17.19 39.36
CA LYS A 119 -48.67 -15.85 39.97
C LYS A 119 -47.28 -15.21 39.89
N VAL A 120 -46.21 -15.95 40.19
CA VAL A 120 -44.83 -15.47 40.03
C VAL A 120 -44.45 -15.18 38.57
N LEU A 121 -44.93 -15.97 37.61
CA LEU A 121 -44.71 -15.68 36.18
C LEU A 121 -45.50 -14.44 35.73
N ASP A 122 -46.75 -14.31 36.14
CA ASP A 122 -47.62 -13.16 35.83
C ASP A 122 -47.06 -11.86 36.46
N GLU A 123 -46.48 -11.95 37.68
CA GLU A 123 -45.74 -10.87 38.34
C GLU A 123 -44.48 -10.47 37.55
N LEU A 124 -43.64 -11.44 37.14
CA LEU A 124 -42.45 -11.19 36.33
C LEU A 124 -42.77 -10.59 34.95
N TYR A 125 -43.85 -11.04 34.29
CA TYR A 125 -44.32 -10.42 33.05
C TYR A 125 -44.86 -9.00 33.29
N ALA A 126 -45.56 -8.75 34.39
CA ALA A 126 -46.00 -7.41 34.76
C ALA A 126 -44.82 -6.47 35.07
N GLU A 127 -43.72 -6.97 35.64
CA GLU A 127 -42.48 -6.21 35.83
C GLU A 127 -41.78 -5.92 34.50
N GLN A 128 -41.61 -6.91 33.63
CA GLN A 128 -41.05 -6.73 32.28
C GLN A 128 -41.85 -5.69 31.48
N LEU A 129 -43.17 -5.79 31.44
CA LEU A 129 -44.03 -4.81 30.75
C LEU A 129 -43.91 -3.39 31.35
N ARG A 130 -43.71 -3.26 32.67
CA ARG A 130 -43.43 -1.96 33.31
C ARG A 130 -42.05 -1.41 32.92
N GLU A 131 -41.04 -2.27 32.77
CA GLU A 131 -39.70 -1.86 32.33
C GLU A 131 -39.67 -1.48 30.84
N GLU A 132 -40.33 -2.26 29.97
CA GLU A 132 -40.51 -1.93 28.55
C GLU A 132 -41.26 -0.60 28.39
N HIS A 133 -42.33 -0.37 29.17
CA HIS A 133 -43.09 0.87 29.15
C HIS A 133 -42.26 2.08 29.64
N LYS A 134 -41.47 1.91 30.73
CA LYS A 134 -40.51 2.94 31.18
C LYS A 134 -39.45 3.23 30.09
N ALA A 135 -38.92 2.19 29.44
CA ALA A 135 -37.94 2.34 28.37
C ALA A 135 -38.54 3.00 27.12
N ALA A 136 -39.81 2.75 26.81
CA ALA A 136 -40.54 3.41 25.73
C ALA A 136 -40.77 4.91 26.04
N ILE A 137 -41.17 5.25 27.27
CA ILE A 137 -41.27 6.64 27.73
C ILE A 137 -39.91 7.34 27.63
N ALA A 138 -38.85 6.74 28.19
CA ALA A 138 -37.50 7.32 28.16
C ALA A 138 -36.96 7.51 26.73
N ARG A 139 -37.33 6.64 25.79
CA ARG A 139 -37.02 6.83 24.35
C ARG A 139 -37.78 8.04 23.77
N GLN A 140 -39.08 8.16 24.02
CA GLN A 140 -39.89 9.29 23.56
C GLN A 140 -39.45 10.63 24.19
N GLU A 141 -39.01 10.63 25.45
CA GLU A 141 -38.41 11.80 26.11
C GLU A 141 -37.09 12.17 25.45
N LEU A 142 -36.18 11.22 25.25
CA LEU A 142 -34.93 11.43 24.52
C LEU A 142 -35.14 11.79 23.04
N GLU A 143 -36.27 11.45 22.43
CA GLU A 143 -36.64 11.86 21.07
C GLU A 143 -37.11 13.31 21.04
N LYS A 144 -38.00 13.73 21.95
CA LYS A 144 -38.38 15.14 22.13
C LYS A 144 -37.14 16.03 22.36
N LEU A 145 -36.25 15.62 23.26
CA LEU A 145 -34.99 16.33 23.55
C LEU A 145 -34.02 16.41 22.35
N LYS A 146 -34.14 15.53 21.35
CA LYS A 146 -33.37 15.59 20.08
C LYS A 146 -34.07 16.43 19.02
N GLU A 147 -35.39 16.40 18.97
CA GLU A 147 -36.21 17.10 17.97
C GLU A 147 -36.40 18.59 18.29
N ASP A 148 -36.23 19.01 19.53
CA ASP A 148 -36.14 20.41 19.94
C ASP A 148 -34.97 21.15 19.23
N PRO A 149 -35.11 22.43 18.84
CA PRO A 149 -34.03 23.21 18.25
C PRO A 149 -32.72 23.20 19.07
N ARG A 150 -32.78 23.14 20.40
CA ARG A 150 -31.62 23.05 21.30
C ARG A 150 -30.91 21.70 21.15
N GLY A 151 -31.67 20.61 21.04
CA GLY A 151 -31.16 19.27 20.74
C GLY A 151 -30.50 19.17 19.36
N ARG A 152 -31.11 19.81 18.34
CA ARG A 152 -30.55 19.91 16.99
C ARG A 152 -29.25 20.72 16.96
N HIS A 153 -29.21 21.84 17.70
CA HIS A 153 -28.01 22.67 17.84
C HIS A 153 -26.86 21.91 18.51
N LEU A 154 -27.12 21.23 19.62
CA LEU A 154 -26.16 20.32 20.27
C LEU A 154 -25.61 19.27 19.29
N ARG A 155 -26.49 18.59 18.55
CA ARG A 155 -26.09 17.61 17.52
C ARG A 155 -25.23 18.22 16.42
N SER A 156 -25.46 19.47 16.05
CA SER A 156 -24.60 20.18 15.09
C SER A 156 -23.20 20.47 15.67
N MET A 157 -23.10 20.77 16.97
CA MET A 157 -21.82 21.00 17.65
C MET A 157 -21.02 19.71 17.85
N THR A 158 -21.67 18.57 18.14
CA THR A 158 -20.98 17.27 18.21
C THR A 158 -20.47 16.81 16.85
N MET A 159 -21.28 16.92 15.79
CA MET A 159 -20.85 16.63 14.41
C MET A 159 -19.69 17.54 13.96
N LEU A 160 -19.68 18.82 14.38
CA LEU A 160 -18.58 19.74 14.09
C LEU A 160 -17.29 19.34 14.82
N HIS A 161 -17.38 18.91 16.09
CA HIS A 161 -16.24 18.38 16.86
C HIS A 161 -15.66 17.10 16.21
N GLU A 162 -16.51 16.18 15.76
CA GLU A 162 -16.11 14.99 15.01
C GLU A 162 -15.41 15.36 13.68
N ALA A 163 -15.93 16.35 12.96
CA ALA A 163 -15.32 16.84 11.71
C ALA A 163 -13.96 17.52 11.94
N LEU A 164 -13.77 18.24 13.06
CA LEU A 164 -12.46 18.79 13.43
C LEU A 164 -11.46 17.69 13.77
N LYS A 165 -11.83 16.71 14.60
CA LYS A 165 -10.99 15.53 14.89
C LYS A 165 -10.58 14.78 13.61
N ALA A 166 -11.52 14.57 12.69
CA ALA A 166 -11.25 13.93 11.41
C ALA A 166 -10.26 14.75 10.56
N ARG A 167 -10.40 16.08 10.55
CA ARG A 167 -9.47 16.99 9.87
C ARG A 167 -8.07 16.96 10.51
N GLU A 168 -7.97 16.96 11.83
CA GLU A 168 -6.70 16.86 12.56
C GLU A 168 -5.98 15.55 12.27
N ALA A 169 -6.71 14.42 12.29
CA ALA A 169 -6.19 13.11 11.90
C ALA A 169 -5.71 13.09 10.43
N GLN A 170 -6.45 13.71 9.50
CA GLN A 170 -6.02 13.85 8.10
C GLN A 170 -4.76 14.71 7.95
N VAL A 171 -4.62 15.81 8.71
CA VAL A 171 -3.42 16.66 8.70
C VAL A 171 -2.22 15.91 9.27
N ALA A 172 -2.38 15.20 10.40
CA ALA A 172 -1.32 14.37 10.98
C ALA A 172 -0.90 13.24 10.02
N TYR A 173 -1.85 12.57 9.36
CA TYR A 173 -1.57 11.57 8.33
C TYR A 173 -0.80 12.16 7.15
N LYS A 174 -1.21 13.32 6.62
CA LYS A 174 -0.49 14.01 5.53
C LYS A 174 0.93 14.40 5.95
N GLN A 175 1.14 14.90 7.17
CA GLN A 175 2.48 15.21 7.68
C GLN A 175 3.36 13.95 7.82
N ALA A 176 2.79 12.83 8.26
CA ALA A 176 3.49 11.55 8.33
C ALA A 176 3.79 10.94 6.95
N LEU A 177 2.97 11.21 5.94
CA LEU A 177 3.17 10.81 4.55
C LEU A 177 4.27 11.66 3.89
N MET A 178 4.19 12.99 3.98
CA MET A 178 5.24 13.91 3.51
C MET A 178 6.62 13.54 4.06
N LYS A 179 6.74 13.22 5.35
CA LYS A 179 8.02 12.80 5.96
C LYS A 179 8.57 11.49 5.37
N LYS A 180 7.70 10.53 5.04
CA LYS A 180 8.12 9.28 4.39
C LYS A 180 8.54 9.52 2.94
N GLU A 181 7.88 10.43 2.24
CA GLU A 181 8.29 10.86 0.90
C GLU A 181 9.62 11.62 0.95
N GLU A 182 9.84 12.50 1.93
CA GLU A 182 11.14 13.15 2.20
C GLU A 182 12.24 12.13 2.51
N GLU A 183 11.97 11.12 3.34
CA GLU A 183 12.90 10.01 3.65
C GLU A 183 13.25 9.17 2.41
N GLN A 184 12.28 8.85 1.55
CA GLN A 184 12.48 8.11 0.30
C GLN A 184 13.18 8.94 -0.77
N ASN A 185 12.88 10.24 -0.87
CA ASN A 185 13.60 11.17 -1.73
C ASN A 185 15.06 11.33 -1.25
N ALA A 186 15.30 11.34 0.06
CA ALA A 186 16.65 11.38 0.61
C ALA A 186 17.42 10.06 0.40
N SER A 187 16.77 8.89 0.45
CA SER A 187 17.44 7.61 0.15
C SER A 187 17.79 7.48 -1.33
N THR A 188 16.84 7.76 -2.24
CA THR A 188 17.06 7.71 -3.70
C THR A 188 18.10 8.74 -4.16
N GLN A 189 18.15 9.94 -3.57
CA GLN A 189 19.23 10.91 -3.83
C GLN A 189 20.61 10.39 -3.38
N ARG A 190 20.70 9.70 -2.24
CA ARG A 190 21.95 9.07 -1.79
C ARG A 190 22.37 7.91 -2.68
N GLU A 191 21.42 7.07 -3.10
CA GLU A 191 21.67 5.99 -4.06
C GLU A 191 22.18 6.53 -5.41
N TYR A 192 21.57 7.59 -5.93
CA TYR A 192 22.05 8.26 -7.15
C TYR A 192 23.45 8.87 -6.98
N GLN A 193 23.74 9.52 -5.84
CA GLN A 193 25.08 10.02 -5.53
C GLN A 193 26.13 8.89 -5.48
N LEU A 194 25.79 7.75 -4.86
CA LEU A 194 26.65 6.56 -4.79
C LEU A 194 26.87 5.93 -6.17
N GLN A 195 25.85 5.88 -7.03
CA GLN A 195 25.99 5.42 -8.42
C GLN A 195 26.92 6.34 -9.22
N MET A 196 26.76 7.66 -9.10
CA MET A 196 27.62 8.64 -9.77
C MET A 196 29.08 8.56 -9.27
N TRP A 197 29.30 8.36 -7.96
CA TRP A 197 30.64 8.10 -7.40
C TRP A 197 31.24 6.78 -7.92
N GLY A 198 30.44 5.71 -7.98
CA GLY A 198 30.86 4.42 -8.54
C GLY A 198 31.30 4.53 -10.00
N ALA A 199 30.51 5.21 -10.84
CA ALA A 199 30.85 5.46 -12.24
C ALA A 199 32.14 6.29 -12.39
N GLN A 200 32.35 7.31 -11.57
CA GLN A 200 33.60 8.09 -11.56
C GLN A 200 34.81 7.24 -11.13
N VAL A 201 34.66 6.36 -10.14
CA VAL A 201 35.73 5.43 -9.72
C VAL A 201 36.04 4.43 -10.83
N GLU A 202 35.04 3.85 -11.49
CA GLU A 202 35.24 2.98 -12.65
C GLU A 202 35.96 3.70 -13.81
N GLU A 203 35.57 4.94 -14.14
CA GLU A 203 36.25 5.74 -15.14
C GLU A 203 37.72 5.97 -14.79
N MET A 204 38.02 6.28 -13.52
CA MET A 204 39.38 6.49 -13.05
C MET A 204 40.20 5.19 -13.09
N GLN A 205 39.61 4.05 -12.74
CA GLN A 205 40.25 2.73 -12.92
C GLN A 205 40.53 2.43 -14.39
N LYS A 206 39.58 2.67 -15.30
CA LYS A 206 39.75 2.51 -16.76
C LYS A 206 40.87 3.42 -17.29
N LYS A 207 40.94 4.67 -16.84
CA LYS A 207 42.01 5.63 -17.18
C LYS A 207 43.38 5.21 -16.62
N LEU A 208 43.44 4.63 -15.42
CA LEU A 208 44.68 4.10 -14.83
C LEU A 208 45.18 2.85 -15.56
N ALA A 209 44.29 1.89 -15.87
CA ALA A 209 44.63 0.69 -16.63
C ALA A 209 45.13 1.01 -18.05
N ALA A 210 44.54 2.01 -18.71
CA ALA A 210 45.04 2.50 -20.00
C ALA A 210 46.45 3.14 -19.90
N ARG A 211 46.73 3.87 -18.80
CA ARG A 211 48.07 4.41 -18.52
C ARG A 211 49.09 3.31 -18.22
N GLN A 212 48.71 2.28 -17.47
CA GLN A 212 49.57 1.12 -17.17
C GLN A 212 49.99 0.40 -18.45
N ARG A 213 49.02 0.02 -19.31
CA ARG A 213 49.30 -0.58 -20.63
C ARG A 213 50.22 0.29 -21.48
N ASN A 214 50.01 1.60 -21.50
CA ASN A 214 50.88 2.50 -22.27
C ASN A 214 52.29 2.66 -21.70
N VAL A 215 52.49 2.41 -20.40
CA VAL A 215 53.82 2.32 -19.79
C VAL A 215 54.46 0.96 -20.10
N GLU A 216 53.69 -0.14 -20.03
CA GLU A 216 54.13 -1.49 -20.41
C GLU A 216 54.59 -1.53 -21.89
N GLU A 217 53.79 -0.98 -22.81
CA GLU A 217 54.13 -0.77 -24.22
C GLU A 217 55.43 0.02 -24.39
N LYS A 218 55.61 1.12 -23.63
CA LYS A 218 56.84 1.93 -23.69
C LYS A 218 58.06 1.20 -23.15
N ASN A 219 57.91 0.43 -22.08
CA ASN A 219 58.98 -0.37 -21.50
C ASN A 219 59.42 -1.48 -22.46
N ALA A 220 58.48 -2.22 -23.06
CA ALA A 220 58.79 -3.23 -24.08
C ALA A 220 59.48 -2.63 -25.32
N ASN A 221 59.08 -1.42 -25.74
CA ASN A 221 59.76 -0.70 -26.81
C ASN A 221 61.19 -0.27 -26.41
N LEU A 222 61.42 0.16 -25.17
CA LEU A 222 62.75 0.48 -24.65
C LEU A 222 63.64 -0.77 -24.55
N GLU A 223 63.10 -1.91 -24.10
CA GLU A 223 63.79 -3.21 -24.06
C GLU A 223 64.23 -3.66 -25.47
N MET A 224 63.36 -3.53 -26.48
CA MET A 224 63.72 -3.78 -27.88
C MET A 224 64.85 -2.86 -28.38
N VAL A 225 64.84 -1.58 -27.99
CA VAL A 225 65.89 -0.62 -28.36
C VAL A 225 67.21 -0.93 -27.65
N LEU A 226 67.17 -1.33 -26.38
CA LEU A 226 68.35 -1.78 -25.63
C LEU A 226 68.97 -3.02 -26.29
N TYR A 227 68.15 -4.03 -26.63
CA TYR A 227 68.61 -5.22 -27.37
C TYR A 227 69.24 -4.87 -28.73
N GLN A 228 68.68 -3.91 -29.48
CA GLN A 228 69.29 -3.42 -30.71
C GLN A 228 70.63 -2.70 -30.48
N ILE A 229 70.79 -1.96 -29.37
CA ILE A 229 72.05 -1.31 -29.00
C ILE A 229 73.11 -2.35 -28.61
N GLU A 230 72.73 -3.40 -27.88
CA GLU A 230 73.62 -4.50 -27.50
C GLU A 230 74.05 -5.31 -28.72
N ARG A 231 73.12 -5.67 -29.61
CA ARG A 231 73.43 -6.30 -30.90
C ARG A 231 74.42 -5.44 -31.72
N ARG A 232 74.17 -4.14 -31.84
CA ARG A 232 75.11 -3.19 -32.49
C ARG A 232 76.44 -2.99 -31.73
N ARG A 233 76.58 -3.46 -30.49
CA ARG A 233 77.88 -3.52 -29.78
C ARG A 233 78.59 -4.83 -30.10
N GLN A 234 77.86 -5.95 -30.17
CA GLN A 234 78.40 -7.26 -30.58
C GLN A 234 78.88 -7.22 -32.04
N GLU A 235 78.08 -6.66 -32.96
CA GLU A 235 78.45 -6.50 -34.39
C GLU A 235 79.75 -5.68 -34.54
N ARG A 236 79.88 -4.55 -33.83
CA ARG A 236 81.14 -3.76 -33.83
C ARG A 236 82.31 -4.43 -33.10
N ALA A 237 82.06 -5.34 -32.16
CA ALA A 237 83.11 -6.14 -31.53
C ALA A 237 83.64 -7.22 -32.50
N ALA A 238 82.76 -7.81 -33.32
CA ALA A 238 83.15 -8.71 -34.41
C ALA A 238 83.96 -7.95 -35.48
N GLU A 239 83.48 -6.79 -35.96
CA GLU A 239 84.24 -5.96 -36.92
C GLU A 239 85.66 -5.59 -36.43
N LEU A 240 85.86 -5.44 -35.11
CA LEU A 240 87.17 -5.18 -34.52
C LEU A 240 88.06 -6.43 -34.47
N GLN A 241 87.48 -7.63 -34.33
CA GLN A 241 88.20 -8.90 -34.44
C GLN A 241 88.58 -9.19 -35.89
N ASP A 242 87.66 -8.95 -36.84
CA ASP A 242 87.90 -9.11 -38.28
C ASP A 242 89.06 -8.20 -38.75
N ARG A 243 89.09 -6.94 -38.30
CA ARG A 243 90.22 -6.03 -38.59
C ARG A 243 91.54 -6.53 -37.99
N GLN A 244 91.52 -7.08 -36.76
CA GLN A 244 92.71 -7.70 -36.15
C GLN A 244 93.15 -8.98 -36.87
N HIS A 245 92.28 -9.63 -37.65
CA HIS A 245 92.64 -10.75 -38.52
C HIS A 245 93.37 -10.22 -39.76
N VAL A 246 92.76 -9.27 -40.47
CA VAL A 246 93.33 -8.64 -41.67
C VAL A 246 94.68 -7.95 -41.39
N ASP A 247 94.83 -7.29 -40.23
CA ASP A 247 96.10 -6.67 -39.82
C ASP A 247 97.22 -7.69 -39.54
N ARG A 248 96.89 -8.97 -39.24
CA ARG A 248 97.86 -10.07 -39.10
C ARG A 248 98.23 -10.68 -40.43
N GLU A 249 97.23 -10.99 -41.27
CA GLU A 249 97.45 -11.49 -42.63
C GLU A 249 98.32 -10.49 -43.44
N ALA A 250 98.02 -9.19 -43.33
CA ALA A 250 98.80 -8.12 -43.92
C ALA A 250 100.16 -7.83 -43.22
N ALA A 251 100.48 -8.50 -42.11
CA ALA A 251 101.82 -8.53 -41.52
C ALA A 251 102.60 -9.76 -42.03
N GLU A 252 101.97 -10.93 -42.03
CA GLU A 252 102.54 -12.19 -42.55
C GLU A 252 102.95 -12.04 -44.03
N GLU A 253 102.08 -11.48 -44.89
CA GLU A 253 102.43 -11.16 -46.30
C GLU A 253 103.64 -10.23 -46.42
N ARG A 254 103.86 -9.31 -45.46
CA ARG A 254 105.00 -8.37 -45.48
C ARG A 254 106.29 -9.03 -45.04
N GLU A 255 106.23 -10.06 -44.22
CA GLU A 255 107.39 -10.86 -43.80
C GLU A 255 107.80 -11.79 -44.95
N GLU A 256 106.86 -12.54 -45.54
CA GLU A 256 107.11 -13.36 -46.74
C GLU A 256 107.72 -12.53 -47.89
N GLN A 257 107.15 -11.36 -48.17
CA GLN A 257 107.68 -10.45 -49.19
C GLN A 257 109.08 -9.89 -48.88
N GLN A 258 109.52 -9.87 -47.62
CA GLN A 258 110.88 -9.47 -47.25
C GLN A 258 111.85 -10.64 -47.41
N GLU A 259 111.46 -11.85 -47.04
CA GLU A 259 112.25 -13.07 -47.29
C GLU A 259 112.48 -13.29 -48.79
N GLU A 260 111.43 -13.16 -49.62
CA GLU A 260 111.53 -13.19 -51.08
C GLU A 260 112.58 -12.19 -51.62
N LYS A 261 112.57 -10.95 -51.12
CA LYS A 261 113.51 -9.90 -51.54
C LYS A 261 114.94 -10.19 -51.07
N ALA A 262 115.11 -10.82 -49.92
CA ALA A 262 116.41 -11.30 -49.45
C ALA A 262 116.95 -12.45 -50.32
N GLN A 263 116.11 -13.44 -50.65
CA GLN A 263 116.46 -14.56 -51.52
C GLN A 263 116.84 -14.10 -52.93
N ARG A 264 116.11 -13.13 -53.50
CA ARG A 264 116.45 -12.54 -54.82
C ARG A 264 117.83 -11.88 -54.79
N ARG A 265 118.15 -11.05 -53.78
CA ARG A 265 119.47 -10.41 -53.62
C ARG A 265 120.61 -11.41 -53.47
N ALA A 266 120.41 -12.54 -52.78
CA ALA A 266 121.42 -13.58 -52.67
C ALA A 266 121.81 -14.14 -54.06
N ARG A 267 120.82 -14.44 -54.91
CA ARG A 267 121.04 -14.93 -56.29
C ARG A 267 121.69 -13.88 -57.19
N GLU A 268 121.42 -12.59 -56.98
CA GLU A 268 122.07 -11.49 -57.71
C GLU A 268 123.57 -11.38 -57.38
N LEU A 269 123.95 -11.52 -56.10
CA LEU A 269 125.35 -11.52 -55.66
C LEU A 269 126.13 -12.71 -56.23
N GLU A 270 125.52 -13.89 -56.24
CA GLU A 270 126.09 -15.13 -56.80
C GLU A 270 126.36 -15.02 -58.31
N ASN A 271 125.37 -14.53 -59.08
CA ASN A 271 125.55 -14.19 -60.50
C ASN A 271 126.61 -13.08 -60.72
N GLY A 272 126.69 -12.12 -59.80
CA GLY A 272 127.71 -11.05 -59.83
C GLY A 272 129.14 -11.56 -59.65
N ALA A 273 129.34 -12.62 -58.87
CA ALA A 273 130.62 -13.30 -58.73
C ALA A 273 131.00 -14.06 -60.00
N TYR A 274 130.07 -14.85 -60.56
CA TYR A 274 130.29 -15.62 -61.79
C TYR A 274 130.69 -14.74 -62.98
N ASN A 275 129.98 -13.63 -63.18
CA ASN A 275 130.24 -12.71 -64.30
C ASN A 275 131.61 -11.99 -64.21
N ARG A 276 132.13 -11.75 -62.99
CA ARG A 276 133.49 -11.20 -62.80
C ARG A 276 134.59 -12.19 -63.17
N ALA A 277 134.37 -13.49 -62.98
CA ALA A 277 135.35 -14.52 -63.33
C ALA A 277 135.52 -14.73 -64.85
N SER A 278 134.54 -14.32 -65.66
CA SER A 278 134.49 -14.58 -67.11
C SER A 278 134.81 -13.35 -67.99
N SER A 279 135.21 -12.22 -67.40
CA SER A 279 135.47 -10.97 -68.15
C SER A 279 136.81 -11.01 -68.91
N ARG A 280 136.79 -10.76 -70.22
CA ARG A 280 137.99 -10.75 -71.09
C ARG A 280 138.80 -9.45 -70.96
N ALA A 281 140.12 -9.55 -71.01
CA ALA A 281 141.03 -8.41 -71.01
C ALA A 281 140.90 -7.53 -72.28
N ALA A 282 141.18 -6.23 -72.14
CA ALA A 282 140.95 -5.24 -73.19
C ALA A 282 142.06 -5.23 -74.27
N LEU A 283 141.69 -5.50 -75.53
CA LEU A 283 142.59 -5.41 -76.69
C LEU A 283 143.08 -3.98 -76.94
N THR A 284 144.37 -3.85 -77.27
CA THR A 284 145.06 -2.57 -77.53
C THR A 284 144.61 -1.92 -78.84
N LYS A 285 144.85 -0.60 -79.00
CA LYS A 285 144.50 0.15 -80.23
C LYS A 285 145.07 -0.47 -81.51
N LEU A 286 146.31 -0.96 -81.46
CA LEU A 286 147.00 -1.52 -82.63
C LEU A 286 146.37 -2.87 -83.05
N GLN A 287 146.07 -3.74 -82.07
CA GLN A 287 145.33 -4.98 -82.31
C GLN A 287 143.93 -4.71 -82.88
N LYS A 288 143.20 -3.72 -82.34
CA LYS A 288 141.87 -3.31 -82.86
C LYS A 288 141.91 -2.77 -84.30
N LEU A 289 143.02 -2.16 -84.71
CA LEU A 289 143.24 -1.76 -86.11
C LEU A 289 143.55 -2.97 -87.00
N GLN A 290 144.44 -3.87 -86.55
CA GLN A 290 144.75 -5.10 -87.29
C GLN A 290 143.52 -5.99 -87.47
N THR A 291 142.67 -6.17 -86.46
CA THR A 291 141.41 -6.90 -86.60
C THR A 291 140.46 -6.22 -87.57
N ARG A 292 140.38 -4.88 -87.59
CA ARG A 292 139.58 -4.15 -88.58
C ARG A 292 140.09 -4.34 -90.00
N VAL A 293 141.39 -4.19 -90.24
CA VAL A 293 141.97 -4.39 -91.59
C VAL A 293 141.76 -5.83 -92.07
N LEU A 294 141.92 -6.82 -91.18
CA LEU A 294 141.66 -8.24 -91.48
C LEU A 294 140.16 -8.59 -91.59
N GLN A 295 139.26 -7.73 -91.11
CA GLN A 295 137.82 -7.84 -91.36
C GLN A 295 137.48 -7.19 -92.69
N SER A 296 137.84 -5.91 -92.92
CA SER A 296 137.57 -5.22 -94.18
C SER A 296 138.19 -5.92 -95.41
N ALA A 297 139.37 -6.52 -95.28
CA ALA A 297 139.98 -7.32 -96.36
C ALA A 297 139.27 -8.66 -96.61
N LYS A 298 138.49 -9.17 -95.64
CA LYS A 298 137.58 -10.31 -95.83
C LYS A 298 136.24 -9.84 -96.38
N ASP A 299 135.66 -8.79 -95.80
CA ASP A 299 134.39 -8.20 -96.26
C ASP A 299 134.49 -7.79 -97.75
N GLU A 300 135.63 -7.22 -98.20
CA GLU A 300 135.91 -6.96 -99.62
C GLU A 300 136.13 -8.23 -100.46
N ALA A 301 136.73 -9.29 -99.90
CA ALA A 301 136.96 -10.54 -100.62
C ALA A 301 135.66 -11.35 -100.77
N ASP A 302 134.83 -11.36 -99.73
CA ASP A 302 133.51 -11.98 -99.73
C ASP A 302 132.55 -11.20 -100.65
N LEU A 303 132.58 -9.86 -100.65
CA LEU A 303 131.85 -9.05 -101.65
C LEU A 303 132.30 -9.35 -103.08
N ARG A 304 133.61 -9.42 -103.36
CA ARG A 304 134.10 -9.82 -104.71
C ARG A 304 133.70 -11.26 -105.06
N ALA A 305 133.72 -12.19 -104.11
CA ALA A 305 133.28 -13.56 -104.32
C ALA A 305 131.75 -13.67 -104.53
N GLU A 306 130.96 -12.77 -103.94
CA GLU A 306 129.52 -12.65 -104.21
C GLU A 306 129.25 -11.95 -105.56
N GLU A 307 130.01 -10.93 -105.94
CA GLU A 307 129.95 -10.33 -107.29
C GLU A 307 130.37 -11.35 -108.36
N GLU A 308 131.46 -12.10 -108.19
CA GLU A 308 131.88 -13.19 -109.09
C GLU A 308 130.85 -14.33 -109.14
N ARG A 309 130.17 -14.65 -108.03
CA ARG A 309 129.05 -15.61 -108.04
C ARG A 309 127.83 -15.06 -108.75
N VAL A 310 127.48 -13.80 -108.54
CA VAL A 310 126.33 -13.14 -109.19
C VAL A 310 126.59 -12.96 -110.68
N ASP A 311 127.79 -12.59 -111.09
CA ASP A 311 128.20 -12.51 -112.50
C ASP A 311 128.42 -13.89 -113.11
N GLY A 312 128.89 -14.87 -112.35
CA GLY A 312 128.88 -16.28 -112.75
C GLY A 312 127.45 -16.80 -112.97
N ILE A 313 126.49 -16.39 -112.14
CA ILE A 313 125.06 -16.69 -112.32
C ILE A 313 124.49 -15.90 -113.51
N LYS A 314 124.85 -14.63 -113.74
CA LYS A 314 124.45 -13.88 -114.95
C LYS A 314 125.02 -14.51 -116.21
N GLN A 315 126.31 -14.84 -116.23
CA GLN A 315 126.99 -15.52 -117.33
C GLN A 315 126.36 -16.88 -117.57
N TRP A 316 126.12 -17.68 -116.53
CA TRP A 316 125.38 -18.95 -116.65
C TRP A 316 123.95 -18.74 -117.11
N VAL A 317 123.24 -17.66 -116.72
CA VAL A 317 121.90 -17.33 -117.24
C VAL A 317 121.97 -16.90 -118.70
N VAL A 318 123.01 -16.19 -119.14
CA VAL A 318 123.24 -15.77 -120.54
C VAL A 318 123.68 -16.95 -121.40
N GLU A 319 124.57 -17.82 -120.91
CA GLU A 319 124.94 -19.08 -121.57
C GLU A 319 123.78 -20.06 -121.58
N ARG A 320 122.96 -20.13 -120.53
CA ARG A 320 121.72 -20.90 -120.50
C ARG A 320 120.62 -20.24 -121.32
N GLN A 321 120.69 -18.94 -121.60
CA GLN A 321 119.88 -18.26 -122.62
C GLN A 321 120.40 -18.56 -124.03
N LYS A 322 121.71 -18.65 -124.26
CA LYS A 322 122.32 -19.11 -125.53
C LYS A 322 122.04 -20.58 -125.79
N GLN A 323 122.15 -21.46 -124.79
CA GLN A 323 121.68 -22.83 -124.82
C GLN A 323 120.17 -22.88 -125.03
N LYS A 324 119.38 -22.02 -124.37
CA LYS A 324 117.95 -21.91 -124.67
C LYS A 324 117.65 -21.31 -126.03
N GLN A 325 118.53 -20.54 -126.67
CA GLN A 325 118.34 -19.95 -128.00
C GLN A 325 118.77 -20.93 -129.08
N ALA A 326 119.95 -21.56 -128.97
CA ALA A 326 120.36 -22.69 -129.81
C ALA A 326 119.36 -23.85 -129.67
N ALA A 327 119.03 -24.27 -128.44
CA ALA A 327 117.99 -25.28 -128.22
C ALA A 327 116.56 -24.75 -128.43
N PHE A 328 116.33 -23.45 -128.65
CA PHE A 328 115.06 -22.92 -129.20
C PHE A 328 115.12 -22.76 -130.71
N GLU A 329 116.28 -22.78 -131.35
CA GLU A 329 116.39 -22.95 -132.79
C GLU A 329 116.23 -24.44 -133.13
N GLU A 330 116.84 -25.35 -132.37
CA GLU A 330 116.49 -26.77 -132.37
C GLU A 330 115.02 -26.99 -131.97
N ARG A 331 114.49 -26.31 -130.93
CA ARG A 331 113.06 -26.40 -130.53
C ARG A 331 112.12 -25.43 -131.25
N LYS A 332 112.58 -24.74 -132.28
CA LYS A 332 111.76 -24.09 -133.32
C LYS A 332 111.80 -24.92 -134.59
N GLN A 333 112.90 -25.66 -134.84
CA GLN A 333 112.92 -26.84 -135.69
C GLN A 333 112.18 -28.05 -135.09
N LEU A 334 111.92 -28.10 -133.77
CA LEU A 334 110.95 -28.99 -133.10
C LEU A 334 109.67 -28.24 -132.66
N GLY A 335 109.59 -26.92 -132.86
CA GLY A 335 108.45 -26.07 -132.48
C GLY A 335 107.51 -25.79 -133.64
N LEU A 336 108.06 -25.66 -134.85
CA LEU A 336 107.41 -26.01 -136.11
C LEU A 336 106.99 -27.50 -136.15
N LYS A 337 107.41 -28.32 -135.16
CA LYS A 337 106.87 -29.67 -134.91
C LYS A 337 106.00 -29.78 -133.62
N ARG A 338 105.79 -28.70 -132.84
CA ARG A 338 105.09 -28.70 -131.52
C ARG A 338 104.47 -27.36 -131.09
N TYR A 339 103.65 -26.71 -131.93
CA TYR A 339 102.87 -25.53 -131.51
C TYR A 339 101.45 -25.96 -131.06
N SER A 340 101.23 -26.28 -129.75
CA SER A 340 99.98 -26.92 -129.21
C SER A 340 99.71 -26.98 -127.60
N ASP A 341 99.02 -25.99 -126.85
CA ASP A 341 98.69 -25.83 -125.31
C ASP A 341 97.53 -24.73 -124.89
N GLY A 342 96.91 -24.27 -123.71
CA GLY A 342 96.71 -24.44 -122.16
C GLY A 342 95.87 -23.30 -121.31
N ALA A 343 95.28 -23.43 -120.03
CA ALA A 343 94.41 -22.38 -119.21
C ALA A 343 94.05 -22.49 -117.60
N LYS A 344 93.40 -21.51 -116.80
CA LYS A 344 93.05 -21.45 -115.24
C LYS A 344 91.79 -20.60 -114.55
N PRO A 345 91.65 -20.01 -113.23
CA PRO A 345 90.41 -19.95 -112.26
C PRO A 345 90.02 -18.66 -111.27
N GLU A 346 89.19 -18.73 -110.13
CA GLU A 346 89.08 -17.91 -108.77
C GLU A 346 87.71 -17.47 -107.94
N SER A 347 87.63 -16.58 -106.84
CA SER A 347 86.61 -16.49 -105.61
C SER A 347 86.30 -15.09 -104.79
N LEU A 348 85.51 -14.71 -103.67
CA LEU A 348 84.25 -15.02 -102.75
C LEU A 348 83.49 -13.83 -101.80
N PRO A 349 83.16 -13.76 -100.40
CA PRO A 349 81.87 -13.19 -99.69
C PRO A 349 81.75 -12.42 -98.22
N THR A 350 80.54 -11.96 -97.61
CA THR A 350 80.03 -11.82 -96.08
C THR A 350 79.24 -10.54 -95.38
N TYR A 351 78.39 -10.64 -94.23
CA TYR A 351 77.85 -9.67 -93.08
C TYR A 351 76.34 -9.02 -92.96
N ARG A 352 75.61 -8.36 -91.92
CA ARG A 352 75.39 -8.15 -90.36
C ARG A 352 74.13 -7.19 -89.84
N THR A 353 73.51 -7.15 -88.57
CA THR A 353 72.24 -6.34 -88.04
C THR A 353 71.94 -5.96 -86.45
N GLN A 354 70.88 -5.14 -85.95
CA GLN A 354 70.44 -4.77 -84.46
C GLN A 354 69.10 -3.87 -84.03
N ASN A 355 68.62 -3.71 -82.69
CA ASN A 355 67.74 -2.63 -81.88
C ASN A 355 66.16 -2.76 -81.42
N VAL A 356 65.28 -2.05 -80.52
CA VAL A 356 65.10 -1.03 -79.32
C VAL A 356 63.58 -0.81 -78.66
N PHE A 357 63.20 -0.03 -77.52
CA PHE A 357 61.82 0.08 -76.71
C PHE A 357 61.42 1.34 -75.68
N GLU A 358 60.12 1.63 -75.13
CA GLU A 358 59.64 2.72 -74.05
C GLU A 358 58.11 2.90 -73.41
N GLN A 359 57.81 3.64 -72.24
CA GLN A 359 56.69 4.64 -71.69
C GLN A 359 55.32 4.49 -70.76
N LYS A 360 54.85 5.44 -69.80
CA LYS A 360 53.45 5.66 -69.05
C LYS A 360 53.15 6.92 -68.00
N GLY A 361 51.90 7.53 -67.76
CA GLY A 361 51.51 8.50 -66.58
C GLY A 361 50.19 9.48 -66.52
N GLN A 362 49.72 10.13 -65.38
CA GLN A 362 48.59 11.20 -65.22
C GLN A 362 48.49 12.08 -63.87
N SER A 363 47.53 13.08 -63.64
CA SER A 363 47.64 14.26 -62.66
C SER A 363 46.44 14.80 -61.76
N PHE A 364 46.59 15.98 -61.07
CA PHE A 364 45.93 16.46 -59.79
C PHE A 364 44.69 17.43 -59.81
N LEU A 365 44.50 18.29 -60.81
CA LEU A 365 43.69 19.54 -60.68
C LEU A 365 42.19 19.41 -60.37
N GLN A 366 41.61 18.20 -60.45
CA GLN A 366 40.16 17.99 -60.46
C GLN A 366 39.46 18.14 -59.10
N ARG A 367 40.20 18.28 -57.99
CA ARG A 367 39.64 18.31 -56.61
C ARG A 367 39.21 19.70 -56.09
N LEU A 368 39.57 20.79 -56.75
CA LEU A 368 39.41 22.14 -56.17
C LEU A 368 38.01 22.75 -56.37
N TYR A 369 37.22 22.26 -57.32
CA TYR A 369 35.96 22.89 -57.72
C TYR A 369 34.73 22.50 -56.86
N ASP A 370 34.82 21.45 -56.04
CA ASP A 370 33.67 20.86 -55.35
C ASP A 370 33.34 21.46 -53.97
N GLU A 371 34.17 22.38 -53.45
CA GLU A 371 34.04 22.89 -52.07
C GLU A 371 33.27 24.22 -51.93
N ASP A 372 33.41 25.17 -52.86
CA ASP A 372 32.85 26.53 -52.69
C ASP A 372 31.31 26.58 -52.75
N ALA A 373 30.66 25.66 -53.46
CA ALA A 373 29.20 25.65 -53.61
C ALA A 373 28.44 25.57 -52.27
N LYS A 374 29.02 24.90 -51.26
CA LYS A 374 28.37 24.59 -49.97
C LYS A 374 28.32 25.75 -48.97
N ARG A 375 28.83 26.94 -49.33
CA ARG A 375 28.85 28.12 -48.45
C ARG A 375 27.67 29.08 -48.61
N GLN A 376 27.01 29.11 -49.78
CA GLN A 376 25.99 30.13 -50.07
C GLN A 376 24.60 29.82 -49.50
N GLU A 377 24.24 28.54 -49.36
CA GLU A 377 22.91 28.12 -48.89
C GLU A 377 22.63 28.60 -47.45
N LYS A 378 23.61 28.44 -46.56
CA LYS A 378 23.51 28.71 -45.11
C LYS A 378 23.26 30.18 -44.73
N GLN A 379 23.25 31.12 -45.68
CA GLN A 379 22.99 32.53 -45.41
C GLN A 379 21.53 32.95 -45.62
N ARG A 380 20.70 32.10 -46.25
CA ARG A 380 19.28 32.41 -46.47
C ARG A 380 18.40 32.10 -45.27
N ASP A 381 18.61 30.94 -44.65
CA ASP A 381 17.76 30.42 -43.58
C ASP A 381 17.67 31.38 -42.37
N PHE A 382 18.78 32.04 -42.04
CA PHE A 382 18.91 32.97 -40.91
C PHE A 382 18.10 34.27 -41.06
N GLN A 383 17.60 34.61 -42.25
CA GLN A 383 16.79 35.82 -42.46
C GLN A 383 15.31 35.61 -42.14
N LEU A 384 14.78 34.40 -42.33
CA LEU A 384 13.36 34.08 -42.13
C LEU A 384 12.97 33.97 -40.63
N GLU A 385 13.92 33.58 -39.78
CA GLU A 385 13.72 33.37 -38.34
C GLU A 385 13.48 34.70 -37.57
N MET A 386 14.00 35.82 -38.09
CA MET A 386 13.90 37.15 -37.48
C MET A 386 12.55 37.86 -37.69
N GLU A 387 11.79 37.51 -38.74
CA GLU A 387 10.51 38.19 -39.02
C GLU A 387 9.38 37.66 -38.14
N GLN A 388 9.41 36.38 -37.77
CA GLN A 388 8.35 35.72 -36.99
C GLN A 388 8.23 36.29 -35.57
N GLN A 389 9.36 36.55 -34.90
CA GLN A 389 9.43 37.12 -33.55
C GLN A 389 8.80 38.53 -33.43
N ARG A 390 8.54 39.20 -34.56
CA ARG A 390 8.07 40.59 -34.58
C ARG A 390 6.54 40.70 -34.47
N LEU A 391 5.80 39.66 -34.83
CA LEU A 391 4.33 39.66 -34.87
C LEU A 391 3.70 39.34 -33.51
N GLU A 392 4.32 38.44 -32.73
CA GLU A 392 3.81 37.99 -31.41
C GLU A 392 3.73 39.11 -30.35
N MET A 393 4.41 40.24 -30.59
CA MET A 393 4.51 41.38 -29.68
C MET A 393 3.39 42.43 -29.83
N GLU A 394 2.62 42.43 -30.93
CA GLU A 394 1.54 43.43 -31.13
C GLU A 394 0.19 42.97 -30.55
N GLU A 395 -0.08 41.67 -30.55
CA GLU A 395 -1.38 41.11 -30.14
C GLU A 395 -1.70 41.31 -28.65
N GLN A 396 -0.67 41.42 -27.80
CA GLN A 396 -0.81 41.53 -26.34
C GLN A 396 -1.32 42.90 -25.84
N LYS A 397 -1.39 43.93 -26.70
CA LYS A 397 -1.75 45.31 -26.29
C LYS A 397 -3.23 45.69 -26.42
N ALA A 398 -4.07 44.78 -26.93
CA ALA A 398 -5.46 45.11 -27.32
C ALA A 398 -6.54 44.87 -26.23
N ALA A 399 -6.17 44.47 -25.00
CA ALA A 399 -7.10 43.81 -24.06
C ALA A 399 -7.61 44.64 -22.86
N GLU A 400 -7.14 45.87 -22.61
CA GLU A 400 -7.29 46.55 -21.30
C GLU A 400 -8.23 47.78 -21.26
N ALA A 401 -9.51 47.69 -21.66
CA ALA A 401 -10.48 48.82 -21.56
C ALA A 401 -11.98 48.43 -21.33
N ARG A 402 -12.66 48.97 -20.27
CA ARG A 402 -14.10 48.80 -19.84
C ARG A 402 -14.61 49.90 -18.83
N GLY A 403 -15.94 50.19 -18.61
CA GLY A 403 -16.53 51.01 -17.47
C GLY A 403 -17.87 51.83 -17.66
N GLU A 404 -18.86 51.87 -16.70
CA GLU A 404 -20.30 52.25 -16.93
C GLU A 404 -21.23 52.91 -15.78
N VAL A 405 -22.04 53.99 -16.07
CA VAL A 405 -23.48 54.37 -15.63
C VAL A 405 -23.93 54.84 -14.17
N VAL A 406 -25.09 55.59 -13.99
CA VAL A 406 -26.22 55.51 -12.92
C VAL A 406 -26.99 56.83 -12.32
N ASP A 407 -28.35 57.03 -12.53
CA ASP A 407 -29.73 57.32 -11.81
C ASP A 407 -30.36 58.34 -10.65
N GLY A 408 -31.77 58.54 -10.46
CA GLY A 408 -32.69 59.07 -9.25
C GLY A 408 -34.22 59.77 -9.29
N GLY A 409 -35.18 59.82 -8.24
CA GLY A 409 -36.56 60.65 -8.09
C GLY A 409 -37.78 60.48 -6.96
N GLU A 410 -38.86 61.39 -6.70
CA GLU A 410 -40.18 61.34 -5.75
C GLU A 410 -41.28 62.59 -5.77
N GLY A 411 -42.50 62.97 -5.11
CA GLY A 411 -43.67 62.59 -4.11
C GLY A 411 -44.90 63.65 -3.69
N THR A 412 -46.15 63.39 -3.06
CA THR A 412 -47.41 64.36 -2.71
C THR A 412 -48.63 64.07 -1.63
N ASN A 413 -49.69 64.97 -1.24
CA ASN A 413 -50.98 64.75 -0.31
C ASN A 413 -52.22 65.85 -0.02
N ALA A 414 -53.47 65.61 0.64
CA ALA A 414 -54.67 66.58 1.07
C ALA A 414 -56.07 66.15 1.90
N SER A 415 -57.03 67.01 2.53
CA SER A 415 -58.46 66.72 3.20
C SER A 415 -59.53 67.86 3.80
N SER A 416 -60.87 67.66 4.26
CA SER A 416 -61.93 68.63 4.97
C SER A 416 -63.47 68.23 5.50
N SER A 417 -64.33 69.00 6.34
CA SER A 417 -65.77 68.69 6.95
C SER A 417 -66.98 69.74 7.44
N ARG A 418 -68.15 69.40 8.18
CA ARG A 418 -69.58 70.08 8.42
C ARG A 418 -70.46 69.78 9.82
N ARG A 419 -71.74 70.12 10.38
CA ARG A 419 -73.12 70.92 10.30
C ARG A 419 -74.11 71.01 11.65
N HIS A 420 -75.49 71.38 11.71
CA HIS A 420 -76.42 71.82 12.95
C HIS A 420 -78.10 71.79 12.96
N GLY A 421 -78.93 72.11 14.07
CA GLY A 421 -80.52 72.16 14.34
C GLY A 421 -81.15 72.86 15.71
N ALA A 422 -82.42 72.98 16.36
CA ALA A 422 -83.98 72.71 16.36
C ALA A 422 -84.97 73.44 17.51
N CYS A 423 -86.37 73.28 17.73
CA CYS A 423 -87.36 74.04 18.75
C CYS A 423 -88.89 73.51 19.21
N MET A 424 -89.79 74.19 20.09
CA MET A 424 -91.22 73.85 20.76
C MET A 424 -92.25 75.06 21.25
N THR A 425 -93.47 75.19 21.98
CA THR A 425 -94.64 74.56 22.86
C THR A 425 -95.97 75.52 23.14
N VAL A 426 -97.16 75.58 23.94
CA VAL A 426 -98.14 74.99 25.06
C VAL A 426 -99.65 75.66 25.29
N ALA A 427 -100.68 75.23 26.18
CA ALA A 427 -102.11 75.79 26.58
C ALA A 427 -102.91 75.19 27.91
N GLY A 428 -104.16 75.38 28.56
CA GLY A 428 -105.54 76.15 28.66
C GLY A 428 -106.66 75.70 29.81
N PHE A 429 -107.88 76.34 30.18
CA PHE A 429 -108.91 76.00 31.36
C PHE A 429 -110.51 76.46 31.45
N LEU A 430 -111.39 76.31 32.57
CA LEU A 430 -112.98 76.38 32.68
C LEU A 430 -113.99 77.09 33.81
N ASN A 431 -115.05 76.50 34.57
CA ASN A 431 -116.51 77.00 34.97
C ASN A 431 -117.21 76.97 36.48
N LYS A 432 -118.48 77.55 36.81
CA LYS A 432 -119.25 78.17 38.05
C LYS A 432 -119.80 77.52 39.42
N GLU A 433 -121.02 76.92 39.59
CA GLU A 433 -121.45 76.41 40.95
C GLU A 433 -120.67 75.14 41.33
N GLU A 434 -120.42 74.37 40.29
CA GLU A 434 -119.28 73.47 40.11
C GLU A 434 -117.95 74.13 40.54
N GLU A 435 -117.62 75.37 40.14
CA GLU A 435 -116.43 76.11 40.61
C GLU A 435 -116.35 76.28 42.13
N ARG A 436 -117.47 76.28 42.88
CA ARG A 436 -117.39 76.31 44.35
C ARG A 436 -117.00 74.96 44.94
N ALA A 437 -117.66 73.88 44.50
CA ALA A 437 -117.28 72.53 44.91
C ALA A 437 -115.85 72.20 44.47
N TYR A 438 -115.53 72.50 43.21
CA TYR A 438 -114.20 72.39 42.63
C TYR A 438 -113.17 73.28 43.35
N ALA A 439 -113.51 74.51 43.76
CA ALA A 439 -112.58 75.34 44.54
C ALA A 439 -112.33 74.80 45.96
N GLU A 440 -113.30 74.14 46.59
CA GLU A 440 -113.08 73.50 47.90
C GLU A 440 -112.31 72.19 47.79
N GLU A 441 -112.57 71.38 46.76
CA GLU A 441 -111.72 70.24 46.43
C GLU A 441 -110.30 70.71 46.07
N MET A 442 -110.13 71.66 45.14
CA MET A 442 -108.85 72.23 44.72
C MET A 442 -108.12 73.04 45.81
N ARG A 443 -108.76 73.33 46.95
CA ARG A 443 -108.07 73.81 48.17
C ARG A 443 -107.43 72.67 48.97
N ARG A 444 -108.07 71.50 49.05
CA ARG A 444 -107.56 70.31 49.76
C ARG A 444 -106.67 69.42 48.90
N TYR A 445 -106.92 69.39 47.59
CA TYR A 445 -106.18 68.64 46.58
C TYR A 445 -104.67 68.92 46.60
N PRO A 446 -104.16 70.18 46.66
CA PRO A 446 -102.73 70.44 46.75
C PRO A 446 -102.10 69.96 48.07
N GLU A 447 -102.85 69.80 49.16
CA GLU A 447 -102.33 69.21 50.41
C GLU A 447 -102.23 67.69 50.29
N GLN A 448 -103.24 67.04 49.71
CA GLN A 448 -103.21 65.61 49.41
C GLN A 448 -102.16 65.24 48.36
N LEU A 449 -101.94 66.11 47.35
CA LEU A 449 -100.85 65.97 46.39
C LEU A 449 -99.50 66.09 47.11
N LYS A 450 -99.27 67.13 47.92
CA LYS A 450 -98.02 67.28 48.70
C LYS A 450 -97.76 66.08 49.61
N ALA A 451 -98.78 65.53 50.27
CA ALA A 451 -98.64 64.31 51.07
C ALA A 451 -98.16 63.12 50.22
N LYS A 452 -98.85 62.85 49.10
CA LYS A 452 -98.49 61.78 48.15
C LYS A 452 -97.14 62.01 47.48
N GLU A 453 -96.77 63.26 47.19
CA GLU A 453 -95.46 63.65 46.67
C GLU A 453 -94.35 63.42 47.69
N VAL A 454 -94.58 63.70 48.98
CA VAL A 454 -93.64 63.41 50.06
C VAL A 454 -93.49 61.89 50.28
N GLU A 455 -94.58 61.13 50.23
CA GLU A 455 -94.55 59.66 50.28
C GLU A 455 -93.78 59.06 49.09
N VAL A 456 -94.08 59.50 47.87
CA VAL A 456 -93.38 59.07 46.64
C VAL A 456 -91.92 59.54 46.63
N ALA A 457 -91.60 60.72 47.16
CA ALA A 457 -90.23 61.18 47.31
C ALA A 457 -89.47 60.38 48.37
N ALA A 458 -90.11 59.99 49.48
CA ALA A 458 -89.54 59.12 50.49
C ALA A 458 -89.28 57.71 49.94
N ALA A 459 -90.24 57.14 49.19
CA ALA A 459 -90.09 55.87 48.49
C ALA A 459 -88.92 55.92 47.49
N ARG A 460 -88.88 56.93 46.60
CA ARG A 460 -87.78 57.13 45.64
C ARG A 460 -86.42 57.30 46.32
N ARG A 461 -86.35 57.95 47.49
CA ARG A 461 -85.12 58.06 48.29
C ARG A 461 -84.69 56.71 48.88
N ALA A 462 -85.63 55.93 49.40
CA ALA A 462 -85.35 54.58 49.91
C ALA A 462 -84.90 53.62 48.78
N GLU A 463 -85.52 53.72 47.60
CA GLU A 463 -85.10 52.99 46.40
C GLU A 463 -83.73 53.42 45.90
N ALA A 464 -83.43 54.72 45.86
CA ALA A 464 -82.11 55.24 45.50
C ALA A 464 -81.02 54.72 46.45
N LEU A 465 -81.24 54.75 47.77
CA LEU A 465 -80.32 54.20 48.77
C LEU A 465 -80.15 52.67 48.62
N ARG A 466 -81.22 51.94 48.27
CA ARG A 466 -81.15 50.50 47.97
C ARG A 466 -80.31 50.23 46.72
N VAL A 467 -80.50 50.99 45.65
CA VAL A 467 -79.73 50.88 44.40
C VAL A 467 -78.27 51.25 44.63
N GLU A 468 -77.98 52.32 45.37
CA GLU A 468 -76.62 52.73 45.74
C GLU A 468 -75.91 51.63 46.55
N ARG A 469 -76.61 51.00 47.51
CA ARG A 469 -76.07 49.85 48.26
C ARG A 469 -75.77 48.65 47.36
N ILE A 470 -76.62 48.35 46.38
CA ILE A 470 -76.39 47.29 45.40
C ILE A 470 -75.20 47.63 44.50
N GLN A 471 -75.07 48.88 44.02
CA GLN A 471 -73.92 49.32 43.23
C GLN A 471 -72.61 49.26 44.02
N LYS A 472 -72.63 49.61 45.32
CA LYS A 472 -71.47 49.48 46.23
C LYS A 472 -71.04 48.02 46.40
N LEU A 473 -71.98 47.08 46.54
CA LEU A 473 -71.69 45.64 46.57
C LEU A 473 -71.11 45.17 45.22
N GLN A 474 -71.77 45.44 44.10
CA GLN A 474 -71.27 45.08 42.77
C GLN A 474 -69.88 45.68 42.45
N ALA A 475 -69.56 46.85 42.99
CA ALA A 475 -68.24 47.46 42.88
C ALA A 475 -67.18 46.77 43.77
N ALA A 476 -67.58 46.26 44.94
CA ALA A 476 -66.72 45.41 45.78
C ALA A 476 -66.48 44.06 45.10
N ASP A 477 -67.52 43.38 44.64
CA ASP A 477 -67.44 42.09 43.93
C ASP A 477 -66.52 42.20 42.70
N LYS A 478 -66.64 43.28 41.92
CA LYS A 478 -65.76 43.54 40.76
C LYS A 478 -64.30 43.77 41.17
N ARG A 479 -64.04 44.44 42.29
CA ARG A 479 -62.68 44.63 42.81
C ARG A 479 -62.09 43.31 43.31
N GLU A 480 -62.85 42.52 44.04
CA GLU A 480 -62.39 41.22 44.56
C GLU A 480 -62.10 40.25 43.41
N ASN A 481 -63.01 40.12 42.43
CA ASN A 481 -62.78 39.28 41.27
C ASN A 481 -61.58 39.77 40.41
N ALA A 482 -61.33 41.08 40.35
CA ALA A 482 -60.13 41.62 39.69
C ALA A 482 -58.84 41.30 40.45
N LEU A 483 -58.86 41.28 41.79
CA LEU A 483 -57.73 40.84 42.61
C LEU A 483 -57.46 39.34 42.42
N ARG A 484 -58.49 38.48 42.57
CA ARG A 484 -58.36 37.03 42.34
C ARG A 484 -57.84 36.72 40.92
N ALA A 485 -58.29 37.46 39.90
CA ALA A 485 -57.80 37.29 38.52
C ALA A 485 -56.35 37.79 38.32
N ALA A 486 -55.91 38.80 39.07
CA ALA A 486 -54.51 39.24 39.07
C ALA A 486 -53.59 38.28 39.84
N GLU A 487 -54.09 37.62 40.88
CA GLU A 487 -53.40 36.59 41.64
C GLU A 487 -53.29 35.30 40.81
N ALA A 488 -54.36 34.82 40.19
CA ALA A 488 -54.34 33.68 39.27
C ALA A 488 -53.30 33.87 38.15
N ARG A 489 -53.26 35.04 37.49
CA ARG A 489 -52.23 35.35 36.47
C ARG A 489 -50.80 35.36 37.02
N ARG A 490 -50.59 35.74 38.27
CA ARG A 490 -49.27 35.66 38.93
C ARG A 490 -48.89 34.20 39.18
N GLU A 491 -49.83 33.37 39.61
CA GLU A 491 -49.63 31.93 39.82
C GLU A 491 -49.38 31.20 38.49
N GLU A 492 -50.15 31.48 37.45
CA GLU A 492 -49.91 31.02 36.07
C GLU A 492 -48.50 31.39 35.61
N SER A 493 -48.08 32.66 35.77
CA SER A 493 -46.73 33.09 35.35
C SER A 493 -45.60 32.41 36.14
N ARG A 494 -45.80 32.15 37.44
CA ARG A 494 -44.86 31.36 38.27
C ARG A 494 -44.80 29.90 37.86
N GLN A 495 -45.93 29.29 37.51
CA GLN A 495 -45.99 27.91 37.03
C GLN A 495 -45.29 27.77 35.67
N GLN A 496 -45.49 28.74 34.76
CA GLN A 496 -44.79 28.79 33.48
C GLN A 496 -43.27 28.98 33.65
N GLN A 497 -42.84 29.85 34.56
CA GLN A 497 -41.42 30.03 34.90
C GLN A 497 -40.81 28.74 35.49
N ALA A 498 -41.48 28.11 36.46
CA ALA A 498 -41.02 26.86 37.06
C ALA A 498 -40.97 25.68 36.06
N GLN A 499 -41.88 25.66 35.08
CA GLN A 499 -41.83 24.70 33.96
C GLN A 499 -40.62 24.97 33.06
N GLN A 500 -40.40 26.22 32.65
CA GLN A 500 -39.24 26.62 31.85
C GLN A 500 -37.91 26.32 32.55
N GLU A 501 -37.80 26.59 33.86
CA GLU A 501 -36.61 26.25 34.67
C GLU A 501 -36.40 24.73 34.77
N ALA A 502 -37.47 23.94 34.89
CA ALA A 502 -37.39 22.48 34.94
C ALA A 502 -37.00 21.87 33.58
N ASP A 503 -37.52 22.41 32.47
CA ASP A 503 -37.16 22.00 31.11
C ASP A 503 -35.72 22.41 30.78
N ASP A 504 -35.31 23.63 31.13
CA ASP A 504 -33.92 24.09 30.97
C ASP A 504 -32.94 23.25 31.79
N ALA A 505 -33.32 22.80 33.00
CA ALA A 505 -32.51 21.89 33.80
C ALA A 505 -32.39 20.49 33.16
N GLN A 506 -33.47 19.95 32.59
CA GLN A 506 -33.45 18.71 31.82
C GLN A 506 -32.55 18.82 30.58
N TYR A 507 -32.67 19.91 29.81
CA TYR A 507 -31.79 20.18 28.67
C TYR A 507 -30.33 20.33 29.08
N GLN A 508 -30.02 21.02 30.18
CA GLN A 508 -28.64 21.10 30.69
C GLN A 508 -28.09 19.72 31.10
N ALA A 509 -28.90 18.85 31.71
CA ALA A 509 -28.49 17.48 32.03
C ALA A 509 -28.25 16.66 30.76
N TYR A 510 -29.13 16.78 29.75
CA TYR A 510 -29.00 16.14 28.45
C TYR A 510 -27.75 16.61 27.68
N ILE A 511 -27.49 17.92 27.63
CA ILE A 511 -26.28 18.50 27.05
C ILE A 511 -25.03 17.93 27.74
N ARG A 512 -25.00 17.91 29.09
CA ARG A 512 -23.86 17.38 29.86
C ARG A 512 -23.63 15.87 29.66
N SER A 513 -24.66 15.08 29.34
CA SER A 513 -24.51 13.65 29.07
C SER A 513 -24.12 13.33 27.63
N MET A 514 -24.43 14.22 26.68
CA MET A 514 -24.18 14.03 25.24
C MET A 514 -22.94 14.76 24.71
N VAL A 515 -22.42 15.78 25.39
CA VAL A 515 -21.19 16.48 25.00
C VAL A 515 -19.95 15.62 25.31
N PRO A 516 -19.10 15.30 24.32
CA PRO A 516 -17.85 14.59 24.55
C PRO A 516 -16.92 15.33 25.52
N ALA A 517 -16.30 14.60 26.45
CA ALA A 517 -15.41 15.17 27.48
C ALA A 517 -14.15 15.86 26.93
N ASP A 518 -13.80 15.59 25.66
CA ASP A 518 -12.69 16.22 24.94
C ASP A 518 -13.15 17.33 23.96
N MET A 519 -14.40 17.78 24.04
CA MET A 519 -14.92 18.88 23.21
C MET A 519 -14.20 20.19 23.53
N GLY A 520 -13.63 20.82 22.50
CA GLY A 520 -12.91 22.09 22.63
C GLY A 520 -13.77 23.18 23.28
N PRO A 521 -13.22 24.03 24.17
CA PRO A 521 -14.00 24.88 25.08
C PRO A 521 -14.89 25.92 24.38
N VAL A 522 -14.57 26.29 23.14
CA VAL A 522 -15.41 27.18 22.31
C VAL A 522 -16.67 26.45 21.83
N LEU A 523 -16.57 25.18 21.45
CA LEU A 523 -17.71 24.35 21.04
C LEU A 523 -18.54 23.95 22.25
N TYR A 524 -17.90 23.60 23.37
CA TYR A 524 -18.59 23.34 24.64
C TYR A 524 -19.47 24.52 25.03
N ARG A 525 -18.91 25.75 25.06
CA ARG A 525 -19.68 26.97 25.38
C ARG A 525 -20.88 27.15 24.43
N LYS A 526 -20.69 26.99 23.12
CA LYS A 526 -21.78 27.09 22.13
C LYS A 526 -22.84 26.01 22.31
N ALA A 527 -22.45 24.77 22.63
CA ALA A 527 -23.38 23.66 22.90
C ALA A 527 -24.18 23.86 24.20
N THR A 528 -23.61 24.54 25.19
CA THR A 528 -24.29 24.91 26.46
C THR A 528 -25.07 26.23 26.41
N GLN A 529 -24.99 27.00 25.32
CA GLN A 529 -25.79 28.21 25.16
C GLN A 529 -27.22 27.84 24.80
N MET A 530 -28.07 27.89 25.82
CA MET A 530 -29.52 27.81 25.68
C MET A 530 -30.02 29.07 24.95
N HIS A 531 -30.71 28.84 23.84
CA HIS A 531 -31.43 29.86 23.06
C HIS A 531 -32.95 29.66 23.19
#